data_AF-A0A2M7H9Z2-F1
#
_entry.id   AF-A0A2M7H9Z2-F1
#
_cell.length_a   1.000
_cell.length_b   1.000
_cell.length_c   1.000
_cell.angle_alpha   90.00
_cell.angle_beta   90.00
_cell.angle_gamma   90.00
#
_symmetry.space_group_name_H-M   'P 1'
#
loop_
_entity.id
_entity.type
_entity.pdbx_description
1 polymer ?
#
loop_
_entity_poly.entity_id
_entity_poly.type
_entity_poly.pdbx_seq_one_letter_code
_entity_poly.pdbx_strand_id
1 'polypeptide(L)'
;MFSYLRIFSAVLSIAFTTTPALAARMQAEPALYPVSSVVADKRADIVYPSIAGHSLVYNVRTSDAYSVVQADVSNPTSEVSRIKARYLNEALRFGVALQGGGIGYVSNRMGPVSAWMRQGHGDGHVLIANMGSYFGGVVPMNLHASYDGSIWCFDTPMEKVLQSRAINQFEDLAKHPELLAQSWRFYDSNSFKHQAGYAATESGTRNKFENPSLFIFERSNGQMTMIPNAVSGAISPDGKRVAFVRNTGGNYDIWMQNIDGSDLVQLTDSKYGEFEPAWSPDGKRIAFASNRDSKGEVLETSIYVVDVQGGQVQRLTNAKSATDGAPAWKDEHTVVFHSNRNPTDPQNDTLSRWSLWQVSY
;
A
#
# COMPACT_ATOMS: atom_id res chain seq x y z
N MET A 1 -19.46 -54.04 74.24
CA MET A 1 -19.00 -52.64 74.09
C MET A 1 -18.56 -52.48 72.63
N PHE A 2 -18.99 -51.40 72.00
CA PHE A 2 -19.37 -51.35 70.58
C PHE A 2 -18.26 -51.51 69.52
N SER A 3 -18.66 -52.26 68.49
CA SER A 3 -18.27 -52.34 67.08
C SER A 3 -17.43 -51.20 66.47
N TYR A 4 -16.32 -51.56 65.81
CA TYR A 4 -15.69 -50.73 64.78
C TYR A 4 -15.97 -51.31 63.39
N LEU A 5 -16.73 -50.53 62.62
CA LEU A 5 -17.17 -50.78 61.26
C LEU A 5 -16.02 -50.49 60.29
N ARG A 6 -15.59 -51.48 59.49
CA ARG A 6 -14.68 -51.26 58.35
C ARG A 6 -15.49 -50.69 57.17
N ILE A 7 -15.33 -49.41 56.89
CA ILE A 7 -15.92 -48.77 55.70
C ILE A 7 -14.94 -48.93 54.54
N PHE A 8 -15.30 -49.75 53.55
CA PHE A 8 -14.68 -49.75 52.23
C PHE A 8 -15.07 -48.46 51.52
N SER A 9 -14.11 -47.57 51.24
CA SER A 9 -14.35 -46.41 50.37
C SER A 9 -14.25 -46.85 48.91
N ALA A 10 -15.39 -46.97 48.25
CA ALA A 10 -15.47 -47.12 46.80
C ALA A 10 -15.14 -45.76 46.14
N VAL A 11 -14.06 -45.71 45.37
CA VAL A 11 -13.76 -44.54 44.52
C VAL A 11 -14.69 -44.60 43.32
N LEU A 12 -15.77 -43.83 43.37
CA LEU A 12 -16.66 -43.59 42.24
C LEU A 12 -15.92 -42.69 41.24
N SER A 13 -15.38 -43.28 40.18
CA SER A 13 -14.82 -42.51 39.06
C SER A 13 -15.98 -41.88 38.28
N ILE A 14 -16.26 -40.61 38.57
CA ILE A 14 -17.16 -39.80 37.74
C ILE A 14 -16.41 -39.54 36.44
N ALA A 15 -16.70 -40.34 35.41
CA ALA A 15 -16.31 -40.03 34.05
C ALA A 15 -17.06 -38.76 33.63
N PHE A 16 -16.38 -37.62 33.66
CA PHE A 16 -16.82 -36.47 32.89
C PHE A 16 -16.73 -36.88 31.42
N THR A 17 -17.88 -37.24 30.84
CA THR A 17 -18.04 -37.25 29.40
C THR A 17 -17.87 -35.80 28.94
N THR A 18 -16.66 -35.47 28.51
CA THR A 18 -16.43 -34.25 27.76
C THR A 18 -17.35 -34.32 26.55
N THR A 19 -18.37 -33.47 26.54
CA THR A 19 -19.17 -33.23 25.34
C THR A 19 -18.19 -32.86 24.22
N PRO A 20 -18.27 -33.47 23.03
CA PRO A 20 -17.37 -33.16 21.92
C PRO A 20 -17.54 -31.72 21.38
N ALA A 21 -18.40 -30.91 22.01
CA ALA A 21 -18.73 -29.55 21.63
C ALA A 21 -17.72 -28.48 22.08
N LEU A 22 -16.78 -28.79 22.99
CA LEU A 22 -15.81 -27.82 23.53
C LEU A 22 -14.36 -28.04 23.06
N ALA A 23 -14.12 -29.03 22.21
CA ALA A 23 -12.80 -29.33 21.63
C ALA A 23 -12.82 -29.28 20.10
N ALA A 24 -13.69 -28.47 19.51
CA ALA A 24 -13.43 -27.91 18.19
C ALA A 24 -12.27 -26.90 18.33
N ARG A 25 -11.06 -27.42 18.53
CA ARG A 25 -9.82 -26.69 18.26
C ARG A 25 -10.01 -26.16 16.84
N MET A 26 -10.17 -24.84 16.68
CA MET A 26 -10.29 -24.20 15.38
C MET A 26 -9.20 -24.79 14.50
N GLN A 27 -9.56 -25.67 13.58
CA GLN A 27 -8.60 -26.15 12.60
C GLN A 27 -8.20 -24.91 11.81
N ALA A 28 -6.91 -24.58 11.89
CA ALA A 28 -6.32 -23.53 11.09
C ALA A 28 -6.74 -23.76 9.63
N GLU A 29 -7.38 -22.77 9.02
CA GLU A 29 -7.71 -22.85 7.60
C GLU A 29 -6.40 -22.88 6.82
N PRO A 30 -6.20 -23.86 5.91
CA PRO A 30 -4.98 -23.92 5.13
C PRO A 30 -4.85 -22.69 4.24
N ALA A 31 -3.60 -22.35 3.90
CA ALA A 31 -3.33 -21.29 2.93
C ALA A 31 -3.98 -21.63 1.58
N LEU A 32 -4.62 -20.64 0.93
CA LEU A 32 -5.22 -20.82 -0.40
C LEU A 32 -4.17 -21.16 -1.47
N TYR A 33 -3.00 -20.53 -1.34
CA TYR A 33 -1.85 -20.67 -2.24
C TYR A 33 -0.55 -20.70 -1.43
N PRO A 34 0.55 -21.24 -1.97
CA PRO A 34 1.85 -21.21 -1.32
C PRO A 34 2.30 -19.77 -1.01
N VAL A 35 2.55 -19.49 0.28
CA VAL A 35 3.07 -18.21 0.77
C VAL A 35 4.45 -18.42 1.39
N SER A 36 5.42 -17.57 1.03
CA SER A 36 6.80 -17.67 1.53
C SER A 36 7.42 -16.30 1.78
N SER A 37 8.35 -16.22 2.75
CA SER A 37 9.06 -14.99 3.06
C SER A 37 10.13 -14.71 2.00
N VAL A 38 10.26 -13.44 1.61
CA VAL A 38 11.18 -12.95 0.57
C VAL A 38 12.35 -12.18 1.20
N VAL A 39 12.03 -11.20 2.04
CA VAL A 39 13.03 -10.40 2.78
C VAL A 39 12.50 -10.13 4.18
N ALA A 40 13.28 -10.46 5.20
CA ALA A 40 12.95 -10.21 6.60
C ALA A 40 14.17 -9.71 7.39
N ASP A 41 13.96 -8.77 8.31
CA ASP A 41 14.95 -8.30 9.27
C ASP A 41 14.31 -8.19 10.66
N LYS A 42 14.94 -8.76 11.67
CA LYS A 42 14.44 -8.72 13.06
C LYS A 42 14.46 -7.31 13.66
N ARG A 43 15.18 -6.36 13.05
CA ARG A 43 15.41 -5.01 13.56
C ARG A 43 14.77 -3.90 12.73
N ALA A 44 14.08 -4.25 11.63
CA ALA A 44 13.51 -3.26 10.73
C ALA A 44 12.15 -3.70 10.18
N ASP A 45 11.32 -2.72 9.85
CA ASP A 45 10.14 -2.97 9.02
C ASP A 45 10.55 -2.87 7.55
N ILE A 46 10.13 -3.85 6.75
CA ILE A 46 10.37 -3.90 5.30
C ILE A 46 9.01 -3.86 4.60
N VAL A 47 8.75 -2.80 3.85
CA VAL A 47 7.41 -2.43 3.38
C VAL A 47 7.45 -1.82 1.97
N TYR A 48 6.28 -1.74 1.34
CA TYR A 48 6.07 -1.08 0.04
C TYR A 48 7.02 -1.60 -1.05
N PRO A 49 6.94 -2.89 -1.41
CA PRO A 49 7.68 -3.42 -2.54
C PRO A 49 7.20 -2.77 -3.85
N SER A 50 8.13 -2.55 -4.77
CA SER A 50 7.89 -2.11 -6.14
C SER A 50 8.84 -2.88 -7.06
N ILE A 51 8.34 -3.40 -8.17
CA ILE A 51 9.12 -4.24 -9.08
C ILE A 51 9.05 -3.68 -10.49
N ALA A 52 10.22 -3.55 -11.11
CA ALA A 52 10.36 -3.24 -12.53
C ALA A 52 11.47 -4.11 -13.13
N GLY A 53 11.08 -5.17 -13.84
CA GLY A 53 11.98 -6.10 -14.47
C GLY A 53 12.73 -6.87 -13.39
N HIS A 54 14.06 -6.78 -13.39
CA HIS A 54 14.90 -7.44 -12.38
C HIS A 54 15.10 -6.60 -11.13
N SER A 55 14.63 -5.34 -11.11
CA SER A 55 14.81 -4.43 -9.98
C SER A 55 13.66 -4.56 -9.00
N LEU A 56 13.97 -4.98 -7.78
CA LEU A 56 13.08 -4.90 -6.63
C LEU A 56 13.49 -3.69 -5.79
N VAL A 57 12.56 -2.78 -5.56
CA VAL A 57 12.73 -1.63 -4.66
C VAL A 57 11.79 -1.79 -3.48
N TYR A 58 12.24 -1.49 -2.27
CA TYR A 58 11.40 -1.49 -1.08
C TYR A 58 11.89 -0.48 -0.04
N ASN A 59 11.01 -0.14 0.89
CA ASN A 59 11.31 0.74 2.00
C ASN A 59 11.75 -0.07 3.22
N VAL A 60 12.82 0.40 3.88
CA VAL A 60 13.28 -0.13 5.16
C VAL A 60 13.18 0.95 6.21
N ARG A 61 12.47 0.67 7.31
CA ARG A 61 12.39 1.53 8.48
C ARG A 61 13.10 0.89 9.67
N THR A 62 14.11 1.57 10.18
CA THR A 62 14.82 1.19 11.41
C THR A 62 14.68 2.32 12.42
N SER A 63 13.98 2.07 13.53
CA SER A 63 13.56 3.13 14.46
C SER A 63 12.83 4.26 13.70
N ASP A 64 13.33 5.50 13.73
CA ASP A 64 12.74 6.65 13.03
C ASP A 64 13.35 6.92 11.65
N ALA A 65 14.31 6.10 11.21
CA ALA A 65 15.01 6.31 9.94
C ALA A 65 14.40 5.46 8.81
N TYR A 66 14.00 6.12 7.73
CA TYR A 66 13.58 5.47 6.50
C TYR A 66 14.72 5.44 5.47
N SER A 67 14.76 4.37 4.69
CA SER A 67 15.61 4.23 3.51
C SER A 67 14.87 3.53 2.38
N VAL A 68 15.30 3.77 1.15
CA VAL A 68 14.84 3.06 -0.05
C VAL A 68 15.97 2.13 -0.48
N VAL A 69 15.71 0.84 -0.50
CA VAL A 69 16.65 -0.21 -0.86
C VAL A 69 16.29 -0.74 -2.24
N GLN A 70 17.30 -1.02 -3.05
CA GLN A 70 17.19 -1.75 -4.31
C GLN A 70 17.94 -3.07 -4.18
N ALA A 71 17.30 -4.14 -4.64
CA ALA A 71 17.84 -5.48 -4.75
C ALA A 71 17.50 -6.09 -6.11
N ASP A 72 18.12 -7.21 -6.45
CA ASP A 72 17.71 -8.01 -7.59
C ASP A 72 16.52 -8.90 -7.19
N VAL A 73 15.48 -8.96 -8.01
CA VAL A 73 14.28 -9.81 -7.79
C VAL A 73 14.63 -11.29 -7.64
N SER A 74 15.68 -11.77 -8.32
CA SER A 74 16.16 -13.15 -8.21
C SER A 74 17.00 -13.40 -6.94
N ASN A 75 17.54 -12.34 -6.34
CA ASN A 75 18.25 -12.41 -5.07
C ASN A 75 17.87 -11.23 -4.14
N PRO A 76 16.64 -11.22 -3.58
CA PRO A 76 16.08 -10.06 -2.87
C PRO A 76 16.82 -9.65 -1.60
N THR A 77 17.69 -10.52 -1.07
CA THR A 77 18.51 -10.23 0.12
C THR A 77 19.84 -9.56 -0.23
N SER A 78 20.21 -9.53 -1.51
CA SER A 78 21.39 -8.80 -1.98
C SER A 78 21.06 -7.34 -2.26
N GLU A 79 21.47 -6.46 -1.34
CA GLU A 79 21.37 -5.02 -1.53
C GLU A 79 22.30 -4.57 -2.66
N VAL A 80 21.71 -4.12 -3.77
CA VAL A 80 22.41 -3.50 -4.90
C VAL A 80 22.74 -2.05 -4.57
N SER A 81 21.78 -1.33 -3.99
CA SER A 81 22.00 0.04 -3.54
C SER A 81 20.98 0.48 -2.49
N ARG A 82 21.30 1.58 -1.78
CA ARG A 82 20.39 2.17 -0.79
C ARG A 82 20.46 3.69 -0.79
N ILE A 83 19.30 4.31 -0.88
CA ILE A 83 19.11 5.74 -0.66
C ILE A 83 18.79 5.92 0.83
N LYS A 84 19.61 6.70 1.52
CA LYS A 84 19.43 7.06 2.93
C LYS A 84 19.12 8.54 3.06
N ALA A 85 18.44 8.90 4.14
CA ALA A 85 18.40 10.28 4.61
C ALA A 85 19.83 10.81 4.82
N ARG A 86 20.10 12.02 4.34
CA ARG A 86 21.39 12.71 4.47
C ARG A 86 21.42 13.73 5.61
N TYR A 87 20.26 14.20 6.04
CA TYR A 87 20.12 15.21 7.10
C TYR A 87 19.06 14.80 8.11
N LEU A 88 19.17 15.36 9.32
CA LEU A 88 18.15 15.21 10.36
C LEU A 88 16.81 15.74 9.84
N ASN A 89 15.73 14.96 10.03
CA ASN A 89 14.38 15.26 9.54
C ASN A 89 14.19 15.23 8.02
N GLU A 90 15.11 14.61 7.26
CA GLU A 90 14.80 14.26 5.88
C GLU A 90 13.73 13.17 5.86
N ALA A 91 12.56 13.50 5.30
CA ALA A 91 11.55 12.52 4.96
C ALA A 91 12.03 11.77 3.71
N LEU A 92 12.04 10.43 3.75
CA LEU A 92 12.40 9.60 2.62
C LEU A 92 11.44 8.40 2.56
N ARG A 93 10.66 8.27 1.48
CA ARG A 93 9.59 7.26 1.40
C ARG A 93 9.20 6.91 -0.03
N PHE A 94 8.36 5.87 -0.19
CA PHE A 94 7.77 5.39 -1.44
C PHE A 94 8.79 5.11 -2.54
N GLY A 95 9.58 4.05 -2.36
CA GLY A 95 10.50 3.60 -3.39
C GLY A 95 9.77 2.98 -4.57
N VAL A 96 10.04 3.47 -5.78
CA VAL A 96 9.46 2.95 -7.02
C VAL A 96 10.57 2.42 -7.90
N ALA A 97 10.49 1.16 -8.32
CA ALA A 97 11.42 0.58 -9.27
C ALA A 97 11.10 1.06 -10.69
N LEU A 98 12.14 1.38 -11.47
CA LEU A 98 12.04 1.76 -12.88
C LEU A 98 12.90 0.85 -13.74
N GLN A 99 12.56 0.76 -15.03
CA GLN A 99 13.39 0.10 -16.02
C GLN A 99 14.83 0.63 -16.00
N GLY A 100 15.80 -0.26 -16.22
CA GLY A 100 17.22 0.10 -16.25
C GLY A 100 17.84 0.36 -14.87
N GLY A 101 17.13 0.03 -13.78
CA GLY A 101 17.63 0.16 -12.41
C GLY A 101 17.44 1.55 -11.80
N GLY A 102 16.64 2.40 -12.42
CA GLY A 102 16.23 3.69 -11.83
C GLY A 102 15.35 3.50 -10.60
N ILE A 103 15.36 4.51 -9.72
CA ILE A 103 14.58 4.51 -8.47
C ILE A 103 13.83 5.83 -8.34
N GLY A 104 12.50 5.78 -8.31
CA GLY A 104 11.66 6.85 -7.81
C GLY A 104 11.59 6.88 -6.30
N TYR A 105 11.55 8.06 -5.68
CA TYR A 105 11.33 8.21 -4.25
C TYR A 105 10.86 9.61 -3.88
N VAL A 106 10.21 9.74 -2.72
CA VAL A 106 9.77 11.03 -2.18
C VAL A 106 10.77 11.52 -1.15
N SER A 107 11.21 12.78 -1.27
CA SER A 107 12.11 13.41 -0.30
C SER A 107 11.99 14.93 -0.23
N ASN A 108 12.25 15.50 0.95
CA ASN A 108 12.39 16.94 1.21
C ASN A 108 13.85 17.42 1.21
N ARG A 109 14.80 16.63 0.69
CA ARG A 109 16.24 16.93 0.73
C ARG A 109 16.69 18.25 0.09
N MET A 110 15.89 18.82 -0.82
CA MET A 110 16.21 20.08 -1.53
C MET A 110 15.07 21.11 -1.43
N GLY A 111 14.19 21.02 -0.43
CA GLY A 111 13.08 21.96 -0.25
C GLY A 111 11.77 21.27 0.13
N PRO A 112 10.61 21.80 -0.30
CA PRO A 112 9.32 21.14 -0.13
C PRO A 112 9.37 19.68 -0.59
N VAL A 113 8.63 18.81 0.11
CA VAL A 113 8.58 17.38 -0.17
C VAL A 113 8.31 17.18 -1.66
N SER A 114 9.17 16.48 -2.36
CA SER A 114 9.09 16.34 -3.81
C SER A 114 9.31 14.90 -4.25
N ALA A 115 8.81 14.55 -5.44
CA ALA A 115 9.10 13.28 -6.09
C ALA A 115 10.42 13.39 -6.87
N TRP A 116 11.34 12.46 -6.62
CA TRP A 116 12.68 12.40 -7.18
C TRP A 116 12.89 11.09 -7.91
N MET A 117 13.80 11.08 -8.88
CA MET A 117 14.29 9.88 -9.56
C MET A 117 15.81 9.85 -9.51
N ARG A 118 16.38 8.74 -9.06
CA ARG A 118 17.77 8.38 -9.33
C ARG A 118 17.82 7.57 -10.61
N GLN A 119 18.61 8.00 -11.58
CA GLN A 119 18.80 7.22 -12.81
C GLN A 119 19.58 5.93 -12.51
N GLY A 120 19.36 4.87 -13.30
CA GLY A 120 20.02 3.58 -13.08
C GLY A 120 21.53 3.60 -13.35
N HIS A 121 22.00 4.55 -14.16
CA HIS A 121 23.41 4.79 -14.42
C HIS A 121 23.82 6.16 -13.85
N GLY A 122 24.67 6.15 -12.82
CA GLY A 122 25.20 7.34 -12.15
C GLY A 122 24.44 7.74 -10.88
N ASP A 123 25.06 8.62 -10.08
CA ASP A 123 24.52 9.08 -8.80
C ASP A 123 23.66 10.36 -8.93
N GLY A 124 23.17 10.64 -10.15
CA GLY A 124 22.35 11.80 -10.45
C GLY A 124 20.92 11.63 -9.97
N HIS A 125 20.39 12.67 -9.33
CA HIS A 125 19.00 12.76 -8.89
C HIS A 125 18.28 13.84 -9.68
N VAL A 126 17.12 13.52 -10.24
CA VAL A 126 16.28 14.42 -11.02
C VAL A 126 14.96 14.63 -10.29
N LEU A 127 14.57 15.90 -10.12
CA LEU A 127 13.25 16.27 -9.61
C LEU A 127 12.19 15.98 -10.68
N ILE A 128 11.16 15.22 -10.33
CA ILE A 128 10.07 14.86 -11.25
C ILE A 128 8.90 15.79 -11.05
N ALA A 129 8.52 16.03 -9.79
CA ALA A 129 7.46 16.96 -9.44
C ALA A 129 7.91 17.81 -8.25
N ASN A 130 7.97 19.13 -8.46
CA ASN A 130 8.19 20.09 -7.38
C ASN A 130 6.84 20.45 -6.77
N MET A 131 6.60 19.96 -5.57
CA MET A 131 5.32 20.17 -4.89
C MET A 131 5.21 21.56 -4.26
N GLY A 132 6.24 22.41 -4.39
CA GLY A 132 6.18 23.84 -4.08
C GLY A 132 5.68 24.71 -5.24
N SER A 133 5.75 24.22 -6.48
CA SER A 133 5.36 24.98 -7.68
C SER A 133 3.87 24.86 -8.01
N TYR A 134 3.21 23.78 -7.55
CA TYR A 134 1.78 23.54 -7.72
C TYR A 134 1.01 24.03 -6.47
N PHE A 135 0.90 25.36 -6.32
CA PHE A 135 0.01 26.06 -5.39
C PHE A 135 -0.08 25.53 -3.94
N GLY A 136 1.03 25.61 -3.20
CA GLY A 136 1.12 25.26 -1.78
C GLY A 136 1.73 23.87 -1.59
N GLY A 137 2.61 23.72 -0.60
CA GLY A 137 3.41 22.51 -0.42
C GLY A 137 2.55 21.24 -0.33
N VAL A 138 2.54 20.44 -1.38
CA VAL A 138 1.83 19.18 -1.43
C VAL A 138 2.75 18.04 -0.94
N VAL A 139 2.21 17.12 -0.13
CA VAL A 139 2.97 16.01 0.45
C VAL A 139 2.46 14.72 -0.18
N PRO A 140 3.21 14.09 -1.10
CA PRO A 140 2.84 12.79 -1.65
C PRO A 140 2.67 11.76 -0.54
N MET A 141 1.50 11.15 -0.49
CA MET A 141 1.13 10.06 0.41
C MET A 141 1.18 8.69 -0.28
N ASN A 142 1.41 8.68 -1.59
CA ASN A 142 1.79 7.54 -2.42
C ASN A 142 2.68 8.04 -3.58
N LEU A 143 3.46 7.15 -4.17
CA LEU A 143 4.18 7.40 -5.42
C LEU A 143 4.20 6.11 -6.25
N HIS A 144 3.84 6.22 -7.52
CA HIS A 144 3.95 5.14 -8.50
C HIS A 144 4.37 5.73 -9.86
N ALA A 145 4.88 4.90 -10.75
CA ALA A 145 5.25 5.28 -12.11
C ALA A 145 4.93 4.18 -13.12
N SER A 146 4.85 4.54 -14.40
CA SER A 146 4.95 3.57 -15.49
C SER A 146 6.32 2.90 -15.46
N TYR A 147 6.41 1.73 -16.12
CA TYR A 147 7.63 0.92 -16.13
C TYR A 147 8.89 1.68 -16.60
N ASP A 148 8.73 2.54 -17.61
CA ASP A 148 9.77 3.39 -18.19
C ASP A 148 9.97 4.72 -17.43
N GLY A 149 9.15 4.99 -16.41
CA GLY A 149 9.16 6.23 -15.66
C GLY A 149 8.79 7.46 -16.48
N SER A 150 8.02 7.32 -17.57
CA SER A 150 7.50 8.43 -18.37
C SER A 150 6.25 9.06 -17.75
N ILE A 151 5.43 8.27 -17.05
CA ILE A 151 4.22 8.70 -16.37
C ILE A 151 4.35 8.41 -14.88
N TRP A 152 3.99 9.39 -14.06
CA TRP A 152 4.04 9.29 -12.61
C TRP A 152 2.67 9.54 -12.05
N CYS A 153 2.34 8.89 -10.94
CA CYS A 153 1.19 9.30 -10.16
C CYS A 153 1.50 9.33 -8.66
N PHE A 154 0.81 10.23 -7.97
CA PHE A 154 0.92 10.44 -6.55
C PHE A 154 -0.37 11.06 -6.03
N ASP A 155 -0.73 10.76 -4.79
CA ASP A 155 -1.90 11.36 -4.16
C ASP A 155 -1.53 12.22 -2.95
N THR A 156 -2.47 13.10 -2.61
CA THR A 156 -2.32 14.06 -1.52
C THR A 156 -3.68 14.63 -1.08
N PRO A 157 -3.84 15.05 0.19
CA PRO A 157 -4.98 15.86 0.59
C PRO A 157 -4.96 17.22 -0.11
N MET A 158 -6.10 17.70 -0.62
CA MET A 158 -6.22 19.05 -1.19
C MET A 158 -7.33 19.81 -0.46
N GLU A 159 -7.02 20.97 0.14
CA GLU A 159 -8.02 21.79 0.85
C GLU A 159 -9.05 22.43 -0.11
N LYS A 160 -10.29 22.62 0.34
CA LYS A 160 -11.47 23.00 -0.48
C LYS A 160 -11.32 24.34 -1.15
N VAL A 161 -10.62 25.25 -0.47
CA VAL A 161 -10.35 26.61 -0.95
C VAL A 161 -9.36 26.56 -2.12
N LEU A 162 -8.41 25.62 -2.08
CA LEU A 162 -7.46 25.38 -3.16
C LEU A 162 -8.12 24.60 -4.31
N GLN A 163 -9.00 23.65 -4.01
CA GLN A 163 -9.84 22.98 -5.02
C GLN A 163 -10.72 23.97 -5.78
N SER A 164 -11.41 24.86 -5.07
CA SER A 164 -12.24 25.89 -5.71
C SER A 164 -11.40 26.87 -6.53
N ARG A 165 -10.20 27.25 -6.08
CA ARG A 165 -9.29 28.11 -6.85
C ARG A 165 -8.68 27.41 -8.07
N ALA A 166 -8.28 26.14 -7.93
CA ALA A 166 -7.75 25.34 -9.03
C ALA A 166 -8.82 25.08 -10.09
N ILE A 167 -10.02 24.66 -9.68
CA ILE A 167 -11.18 24.48 -10.59
C ILE A 167 -11.52 25.81 -11.29
N ASN A 168 -11.59 26.92 -10.56
CA ASN A 168 -11.85 28.24 -11.16
C ASN A 168 -10.71 28.74 -12.07
N GLN A 169 -9.49 28.22 -11.94
CA GLN A 169 -8.36 28.53 -12.83
C GLN A 169 -8.31 27.63 -14.07
N PHE A 170 -8.79 26.38 -14.00
CA PHE A 170 -8.97 25.54 -15.19
C PHE A 170 -10.05 26.08 -16.15
N GLU A 171 -10.88 27.04 -15.71
CA GLU A 171 -11.83 27.77 -16.55
C GLU A 171 -11.25 29.02 -17.24
N ASP A 172 -10.01 29.46 -16.95
CA ASP A 172 -9.44 30.68 -17.54
C ASP A 172 -8.07 30.46 -18.21
N LEU A 173 -8.11 30.04 -19.49
CA LEU A 173 -6.97 29.69 -20.34
C LEU A 173 -6.04 30.87 -20.74
N ALA A 174 -6.08 32.03 -20.08
CA ALA A 174 -5.46 33.25 -20.60
C ALA A 174 -4.44 33.99 -19.70
N LYS A 175 -4.23 33.65 -18.42
CA LYS A 175 -3.62 34.63 -17.49
C LYS A 175 -2.66 34.09 -16.41
N HIS A 176 -1.36 34.16 -16.73
CA HIS A 176 -0.28 34.78 -15.95
C HIS A 176 0.88 33.94 -15.35
N PRO A 177 2.11 34.51 -15.35
CA PRO A 177 3.39 33.86 -15.12
C PRO A 177 3.97 34.13 -13.72
N GLU A 178 4.85 33.23 -13.27
CA GLU A 178 5.87 33.37 -12.20
C GLU A 178 5.47 33.78 -10.76
N LEU A 179 5.76 32.83 -9.83
CA LEU A 179 6.26 32.95 -8.43
C LEU A 179 5.55 33.89 -7.43
N LEU A 180 5.26 33.39 -6.21
CA LEU A 180 5.56 34.06 -4.93
C LEU A 180 5.23 33.18 -3.68
N ALA A 181 6.31 32.85 -2.96
CA ALA A 181 6.51 32.61 -1.52
C ALA A 181 5.32 32.42 -0.54
N GLN A 182 5.43 31.42 0.35
CA GLN A 182 5.75 31.56 1.79
C GLN A 182 5.21 30.38 2.63
N SER A 183 6.13 29.68 3.31
CA SER A 183 5.96 28.91 4.56
C SER A 183 4.90 27.77 4.52
N TRP A 184 5.04 26.60 5.16
CA TRP A 184 4.71 26.27 6.56
C TRP A 184 4.83 24.72 6.65
N ARG A 185 5.73 24.18 7.48
CA ARG A 185 5.57 23.48 8.79
C ARG A 185 5.02 22.04 8.76
N PHE A 186 5.76 21.20 9.49
CA PHE A 186 5.88 19.73 9.48
C PHE A 186 4.78 18.99 10.28
N TYR A 187 4.61 17.70 9.97
CA TYR A 187 3.99 16.71 10.87
C TYR A 187 4.90 15.48 11.12
N ASP A 188 5.07 15.24 12.42
CA ASP A 188 5.58 14.12 13.24
C ASP A 188 5.95 12.74 12.61
N SER A 189 7.05 12.18 13.12
CA SER A 189 7.61 10.81 13.05
C SER A 189 6.65 9.62 13.29
N ASN A 190 5.42 9.85 13.73
CA ASN A 190 4.39 8.81 13.83
C ASN A 190 3.73 8.50 12.46
N SER A 191 4.53 8.24 11.42
CA SER A 191 4.09 7.97 10.03
C SER A 191 3.32 6.65 9.84
N PHE A 192 2.64 6.17 10.88
CA PHE A 192 1.64 5.10 10.88
C PHE A 192 0.25 5.56 11.34
N LYS A 193 0.01 6.88 11.49
CA LYS A 193 -1.33 7.39 11.78
C LYS A 193 -2.10 7.65 10.48
N HIS A 194 -2.85 6.62 10.07
CA HIS A 194 -4.03 6.66 9.21
C HIS A 194 -3.85 6.52 7.67
N GLN A 195 -3.41 5.35 7.20
CA GLN A 195 -4.19 4.64 6.15
C GLN A 195 -5.38 3.86 6.76
N ALA A 196 -5.48 3.86 8.10
CA ALA A 196 -6.66 3.43 8.83
C ALA A 196 -7.78 4.46 8.69
N GLY A 197 -8.76 4.15 7.84
CA GLY A 197 -10.17 4.43 8.11
C GLY A 197 -10.51 5.90 8.35
N TYR A 198 -10.80 6.58 7.25
CA TYR A 198 -11.92 7.52 7.19
C TYR A 198 -13.14 6.85 7.83
N ALA A 199 -13.51 7.25 9.04
CA ALA A 199 -14.71 6.72 9.68
C ALA A 199 -15.95 7.41 9.11
N ALA A 200 -16.86 6.62 8.56
CA ALA A 200 -18.29 6.82 8.73
C ALA A 200 -18.92 5.48 9.10
N THR A 201 -18.79 5.07 10.36
CA THR A 201 -19.79 4.19 10.98
C THR A 201 -20.99 5.05 11.38
N GLU A 202 -22.15 4.43 11.63
CA GLU A 202 -23.44 5.08 11.97
C GLU A 202 -23.41 6.09 13.16
N SER A 203 -22.27 6.36 13.81
CA SER A 203 -22.20 7.19 15.02
C SER A 203 -20.97 8.09 15.22
N GLY A 204 -20.33 8.65 14.17
CA GLY A 204 -19.13 9.47 14.45
C GLY A 204 -18.65 10.50 13.42
N THR A 205 -19.13 11.73 13.52
CA THR A 205 -18.72 12.90 12.71
C THR A 205 -17.46 13.61 13.23
N ARG A 206 -16.32 12.92 13.40
CA ARG A 206 -15.12 13.58 13.97
C ARG A 206 -13.79 13.51 13.20
N ASN A 207 -13.77 13.10 11.94
CA ASN A 207 -12.62 13.35 11.06
C ASN A 207 -13.10 13.93 9.71
N LYS A 208 -13.10 15.26 9.58
CA LYS A 208 -13.35 15.97 8.30
C LYS A 208 -12.01 16.22 7.60
N PHE A 209 -11.34 15.16 7.15
CA PHE A 209 -10.27 15.33 6.16
C PHE A 209 -10.94 15.47 4.80
N GLU A 210 -10.47 16.42 3.99
CA GLU A 210 -10.94 16.56 2.62
C GLU A 210 -10.44 15.42 1.75
N ASN A 211 -11.26 15.05 0.77
CA ASN A 211 -10.98 13.87 -0.03
C ASN A 211 -9.68 14.09 -0.81
N PRO A 212 -8.69 13.21 -0.63
CA PRO A 212 -7.44 13.29 -1.38
C PRO A 212 -7.70 13.19 -2.88
N SER A 213 -6.77 13.78 -3.64
CA SER A 213 -6.79 13.77 -5.09
C SER A 213 -5.56 13.09 -5.62
N LEU A 214 -5.75 12.27 -6.66
CA LEU A 214 -4.68 11.60 -7.37
C LEU A 214 -4.24 12.51 -8.50
N PHE A 215 -2.94 12.68 -8.63
CA PHE A 215 -2.32 13.43 -9.70
C PHE A 215 -1.58 12.47 -10.62
N ILE A 216 -1.68 12.71 -11.93
CA ILE A 216 -0.91 12.02 -12.95
C ILE A 216 -0.04 13.05 -13.63
N PHE A 217 1.24 12.77 -13.74
CA PHE A 217 2.24 13.63 -14.34
C PHE A 217 2.90 12.92 -15.53
N GLU A 218 2.72 13.48 -16.73
CA GLU A 218 3.44 13.06 -17.94
C GLU A 218 4.73 13.85 -18.09
N ARG A 219 5.87 13.16 -18.06
CA ARG A 219 7.19 13.82 -18.14
C ARG A 219 7.56 14.35 -19.50
N SER A 220 7.00 13.77 -20.56
CA SER A 220 7.31 14.12 -21.95
C SER A 220 6.87 15.54 -22.30
N ASN A 221 5.73 15.98 -21.75
CA ASN A 221 5.10 17.27 -22.04
C ASN A 221 4.88 18.13 -20.78
N GLY A 222 5.12 17.60 -19.58
CA GLY A 222 4.90 18.29 -18.31
C GLY A 222 3.43 18.41 -17.91
N GLN A 223 2.52 17.69 -18.58
CA GLN A 223 1.10 17.71 -18.29
C GLN A 223 0.83 17.09 -16.91
N MET A 224 -0.04 17.75 -16.15
CA MET A 224 -0.51 17.31 -14.85
C MET A 224 -2.04 17.15 -14.90
N THR A 225 -2.54 15.94 -14.70
CA THR A 225 -3.97 15.64 -14.64
C THR A 225 -4.37 15.33 -13.21
N MET A 226 -5.47 15.91 -12.75
CA MET A 226 -6.05 15.63 -11.43
C MET A 226 -7.27 14.71 -11.57
N ILE A 227 -7.32 13.67 -10.74
CA ILE A 227 -8.50 12.84 -10.51
C ILE A 227 -9.02 13.14 -9.10
N PRO A 228 -10.17 13.82 -8.98
CA PRO A 228 -10.72 14.19 -7.68
C PRO A 228 -11.27 12.96 -6.94
N ASN A 229 -11.13 12.95 -5.61
CA ASN A 229 -11.59 11.87 -4.73
C ASN A 229 -10.93 10.49 -5.01
N ALA A 230 -9.70 10.50 -5.53
CA ALA A 230 -8.94 9.31 -5.88
C ALA A 230 -7.61 9.27 -5.13
N VAL A 231 -7.12 8.06 -4.79
CA VAL A 231 -5.83 7.81 -4.12
C VAL A 231 -5.20 6.51 -4.54
N SER A 232 -3.96 6.29 -4.10
CA SER A 232 -3.21 5.05 -4.25
C SER A 232 -3.21 4.58 -5.71
N GLY A 233 -2.85 5.49 -6.61
CA GLY A 233 -2.85 5.22 -8.04
C GLY A 233 -1.71 4.27 -8.45
N ALA A 234 -1.99 3.42 -9.42
CA ALA A 234 -1.01 2.59 -10.10
C ALA A 234 -1.17 2.71 -11.61
N ILE A 235 -0.07 3.06 -12.28
CA ILE A 235 -0.02 3.19 -13.74
C ILE A 235 0.14 1.81 -14.37
N SER A 236 -0.61 1.54 -15.44
CA SER A 236 -0.50 0.28 -16.19
C SER A 236 0.89 0.12 -16.82
N PRO A 237 1.35 -1.11 -17.10
CA PRO A 237 2.68 -1.34 -17.67
C PRO A 237 2.93 -0.63 -19.00
N ASP A 238 1.88 -0.47 -19.80
CA ASP A 238 1.90 0.24 -21.09
C ASP A 238 1.74 1.77 -20.97
N GLY A 239 1.56 2.29 -19.75
CA GLY A 239 1.38 3.71 -19.49
C GLY A 239 0.06 4.30 -19.98
N LYS A 240 -0.94 3.49 -20.35
CA LYS A 240 -2.18 4.03 -20.95
C LYS A 240 -3.34 4.17 -19.98
N ARG A 241 -3.27 3.50 -18.84
CA ARG A 241 -4.34 3.46 -17.84
C ARG A 241 -3.80 3.69 -16.44
N VAL A 242 -4.67 4.14 -15.57
CA VAL A 242 -4.42 4.22 -14.13
C VAL A 242 -5.50 3.42 -13.41
N ALA A 243 -5.07 2.56 -12.48
CA ALA A 243 -5.94 1.98 -11.47
C ALA A 243 -5.80 2.81 -10.19
N PHE A 244 -6.89 3.04 -9.47
CA PHE A 244 -6.88 3.88 -8.28
C PHE A 244 -8.01 3.51 -7.33
N VAL A 245 -7.90 3.96 -6.10
CA VAL A 245 -8.90 3.78 -5.06
C VAL A 245 -9.81 5.00 -5.04
N ARG A 246 -11.12 4.81 -5.07
CA ARG A 246 -12.12 5.89 -5.01
C ARG A 246 -13.17 5.58 -3.95
N ASN A 247 -13.58 6.60 -3.20
CA ASN A 247 -14.73 6.49 -2.30
C ASN A 247 -16.01 6.99 -2.97
N THR A 248 -16.96 6.09 -3.18
CA THR A 248 -18.30 6.42 -3.68
C THR A 248 -19.36 6.00 -2.67
N GLY A 249 -19.64 6.86 -1.69
CA GLY A 249 -20.78 6.66 -0.78
C GLY A 249 -20.48 5.82 0.46
N GLY A 250 -19.24 5.76 0.92
CA GLY A 250 -18.86 5.21 2.23
C GLY A 250 -17.83 4.08 2.19
N ASN A 251 -17.57 3.50 1.02
CA ASN A 251 -16.62 2.40 0.83
C ASN A 251 -15.54 2.76 -0.19
N TYR A 252 -14.40 2.07 -0.11
CA TYR A 252 -13.27 2.22 -1.03
C TYR A 252 -13.25 1.05 -2.00
N ASP A 253 -13.38 1.35 -3.27
CA ASP A 253 -13.34 0.37 -4.36
C ASP A 253 -12.17 0.68 -5.31
N ILE A 254 -11.81 -0.31 -6.13
CA ILE A 254 -10.82 -0.17 -7.20
C ILE A 254 -11.53 0.32 -8.47
N TRP A 255 -11.04 1.44 -8.98
CA TRP A 255 -11.47 2.08 -10.20
C TRP A 255 -10.32 2.12 -11.21
N MET A 256 -10.68 2.29 -12.47
CA MET A 256 -9.72 2.43 -13.56
C MET A 256 -10.22 3.47 -14.56
N GLN A 257 -9.29 4.20 -15.17
CA GLN A 257 -9.56 5.04 -16.33
C GLN A 257 -8.33 5.12 -17.24
N ASN A 258 -8.50 5.63 -18.46
CA ASN A 258 -7.39 6.01 -19.33
C ASN A 258 -6.67 7.25 -18.78
N ILE A 259 -5.38 7.41 -19.11
CA ILE A 259 -4.59 8.57 -18.67
C ILE A 259 -5.18 9.91 -19.15
N ASP A 260 -5.85 9.91 -20.30
CA ASP A 260 -6.56 11.08 -20.84
C ASP A 260 -7.89 11.40 -20.12
N GLY A 261 -8.30 10.57 -19.15
CA GLY A 261 -9.53 10.72 -18.38
C GLY A 261 -10.76 10.03 -18.95
N SER A 262 -10.64 9.37 -20.11
CA SER A 262 -11.73 8.58 -20.70
C SER A 262 -11.85 7.19 -20.06
N ASP A 263 -12.94 6.48 -20.39
CA ASP A 263 -13.20 5.08 -19.99
C ASP A 263 -13.12 4.82 -18.48
N LEU A 264 -13.67 5.72 -17.67
CA LEU A 264 -13.82 5.52 -16.23
C LEU A 264 -14.73 4.31 -15.95
N VAL A 265 -14.18 3.32 -15.25
CA VAL A 265 -14.88 2.08 -14.89
C VAL A 265 -14.57 1.70 -13.44
N GLN A 266 -15.58 1.19 -12.76
CA GLN A 266 -15.46 0.56 -11.44
C GLN A 266 -15.15 -0.93 -11.65
N LEU A 267 -14.04 -1.42 -11.10
CA LEU A 267 -13.61 -2.81 -11.26
C LEU A 267 -14.12 -3.72 -10.15
N THR A 268 -14.41 -3.15 -8.99
CA THR A 268 -14.84 -3.87 -7.81
C THR A 268 -15.97 -3.10 -7.13
N ASP A 269 -16.89 -3.84 -6.50
CA ASP A 269 -18.02 -3.29 -5.76
C ASP A 269 -18.20 -4.15 -4.51
N SER A 270 -17.57 -3.72 -3.42
CA SER A 270 -17.59 -4.42 -2.15
C SER A 270 -18.14 -3.52 -1.06
N LYS A 271 -18.85 -4.11 -0.09
CA LYS A 271 -19.26 -3.41 1.13
C LYS A 271 -18.11 -3.14 2.11
N TYR A 272 -16.88 -3.45 1.71
CA TYR A 272 -15.66 -3.40 2.51
C TYR A 272 -14.58 -2.65 1.73
N GLY A 273 -13.51 -2.24 2.41
CA GLY A 273 -12.46 -1.41 1.82
C GLY A 273 -11.47 -2.20 0.98
N GLU A 274 -11.01 -1.56 -0.08
CA GLU A 274 -10.04 -2.09 -1.03
C GLU A 274 -8.99 -1.03 -1.34
N PHE A 275 -7.74 -1.46 -1.37
CA PHE A 275 -6.59 -0.56 -1.27
C PHE A 275 -5.43 -1.02 -2.13
N GLU A 276 -4.56 -0.07 -2.47
CA GLU A 276 -3.21 -0.34 -3.00
C GLU A 276 -3.23 -1.24 -4.26
N PRO A 277 -3.92 -0.82 -5.34
CA PRO A 277 -3.93 -1.56 -6.59
C PRO A 277 -2.52 -1.67 -7.18
N ALA A 278 -2.23 -2.79 -7.82
CA ALA A 278 -1.00 -3.04 -8.55
C ALA A 278 -1.27 -3.86 -9.81
N TRP A 279 -0.77 -3.39 -10.95
CA TRP A 279 -0.98 -4.03 -12.25
C TRP A 279 -0.10 -5.26 -12.44
N SER A 280 -0.68 -6.32 -13.02
CA SER A 280 0.10 -7.43 -13.58
C SER A 280 0.97 -6.95 -14.74
N PRO A 281 2.11 -7.60 -15.01
CA PRO A 281 3.01 -7.18 -16.08
C PRO A 281 2.35 -7.21 -17.47
N ASP A 282 1.42 -8.14 -17.70
CA ASP A 282 0.60 -8.21 -18.93
C ASP A 282 -0.54 -7.18 -19.02
N GLY A 283 -0.80 -6.41 -17.95
CA GLY A 283 -1.84 -5.39 -17.92
C GLY A 283 -3.28 -5.94 -17.96
N LYS A 284 -3.49 -7.21 -17.62
CA LYS A 284 -4.83 -7.84 -17.61
C LYS A 284 -5.44 -8.00 -16.23
N ARG A 285 -4.63 -7.92 -15.17
CA ARG A 285 -5.07 -8.14 -13.79
C ARG A 285 -4.58 -7.01 -12.89
N ILE A 286 -5.32 -6.77 -11.82
CA ILE A 286 -4.94 -5.87 -10.75
C ILE A 286 -4.97 -6.64 -9.43
N ALA A 287 -3.83 -6.69 -8.74
CA ALA A 287 -3.75 -7.15 -7.36
C ALA A 287 -4.07 -5.99 -6.42
N PHE A 288 -4.70 -6.26 -5.29
CA PHE A 288 -5.05 -5.23 -4.29
C PHE A 288 -5.22 -5.85 -2.91
N ALA A 289 -5.13 -5.02 -1.87
CA ALA A 289 -5.43 -5.42 -0.50
C ALA A 289 -6.91 -5.19 -0.20
N SER A 290 -7.55 -6.09 0.55
CA SER A 290 -8.95 -5.91 0.98
C SER A 290 -9.18 -6.50 2.36
N ASN A 291 -10.05 -5.86 3.15
CA ASN A 291 -10.52 -6.34 4.45
C ASN A 291 -11.87 -7.06 4.38
N ARG A 292 -12.23 -7.56 3.19
CA ARG A 292 -13.55 -8.17 2.96
C ARG A 292 -13.77 -9.48 3.71
N ASP A 293 -12.71 -10.22 3.97
CA ASP A 293 -12.74 -11.51 4.67
C ASP A 293 -12.70 -11.37 6.20
N SER A 294 -12.16 -10.26 6.68
CA SER A 294 -12.16 -9.87 8.10
C SER A 294 -13.41 -9.09 8.50
N LYS A 295 -14.41 -9.01 7.61
CA LYS A 295 -15.66 -8.27 7.80
C LYS A 295 -15.45 -6.77 8.09
N GLY A 296 -14.41 -6.17 7.51
CA GLY A 296 -14.14 -4.74 7.60
C GLY A 296 -13.11 -4.36 8.67
N GLU A 297 -12.47 -5.32 9.34
CA GLU A 297 -11.38 -5.03 10.26
C GLU A 297 -10.20 -4.40 9.52
N VAL A 298 -9.89 -3.15 9.84
CA VAL A 298 -8.92 -2.32 9.10
C VAL A 298 -7.49 -2.83 9.24
N LEU A 299 -7.20 -3.60 10.29
CA LEU A 299 -5.88 -4.18 10.56
C LEU A 299 -5.76 -5.63 10.06
N GLU A 300 -6.76 -6.14 9.36
CA GLU A 300 -6.77 -7.51 8.84
C GLU A 300 -7.15 -7.48 7.37
N THR A 301 -6.14 -7.54 6.50
CA THR A 301 -6.29 -7.47 5.05
C THR A 301 -5.65 -8.68 4.40
N SER A 302 -6.28 -9.13 3.32
CA SER A 302 -5.74 -10.18 2.44
C SER A 302 -5.46 -9.61 1.04
N ILE A 303 -4.62 -10.31 0.27
CA ILE A 303 -4.36 -10.00 -1.14
C ILE A 303 -5.42 -10.64 -2.03
N TYR A 304 -5.93 -9.85 -2.95
CA TYR A 304 -6.90 -10.23 -3.97
C TYR A 304 -6.39 -9.85 -5.36
N VAL A 305 -6.98 -10.45 -6.38
CA VAL A 305 -6.77 -10.09 -7.78
C VAL A 305 -8.12 -9.94 -8.49
N VAL A 306 -8.25 -8.94 -9.34
CA VAL A 306 -9.40 -8.74 -10.24
C VAL A 306 -8.93 -8.74 -11.71
N ASP A 307 -9.71 -9.39 -12.57
CA ASP A 307 -9.54 -9.30 -14.02
C ASP A 307 -10.10 -7.97 -14.55
N VAL A 308 -9.32 -7.27 -15.38
CA VAL A 308 -9.64 -5.93 -15.89
C VAL A 308 -10.80 -5.95 -16.90
N GLN A 309 -11.04 -7.07 -17.60
CA GLN A 309 -12.15 -7.24 -18.54
C GLN A 309 -13.39 -7.88 -17.89
N GLY A 310 -13.20 -8.73 -16.89
CA GLY A 310 -14.26 -9.61 -16.37
C GLY A 310 -14.75 -9.33 -14.95
N GLY A 311 -14.09 -8.45 -14.18
CA GLY A 311 -14.46 -8.08 -12.81
C GLY A 311 -14.46 -9.24 -11.80
N GLN A 312 -14.04 -10.45 -12.20
CA GLN A 312 -13.98 -11.59 -11.29
C GLN A 312 -12.87 -11.39 -10.28
N VAL A 313 -13.25 -11.35 -9.01
CA VAL A 313 -12.30 -11.20 -7.91
C VAL A 313 -11.93 -12.56 -7.32
N GLN A 314 -10.63 -12.82 -7.23
CA GLN A 314 -10.04 -14.01 -6.63
C GLN A 314 -9.23 -13.62 -5.39
N ARG A 315 -9.35 -14.39 -4.30
CA ARG A 315 -8.56 -14.22 -3.08
C ARG A 315 -7.28 -15.04 -3.18
N LEU A 316 -6.13 -14.45 -2.84
CA LEU A 316 -4.83 -15.13 -2.86
C LEU A 316 -4.31 -15.51 -1.46
N THR A 317 -4.55 -14.69 -0.44
CA THR A 317 -4.06 -14.96 0.92
C THR A 317 -5.20 -15.03 1.94
N ASN A 318 -5.03 -15.80 3.02
CA ASN A 318 -6.10 -16.00 4.01
C ASN A 318 -5.68 -16.23 5.48
N ALA A 319 -4.61 -15.59 5.95
CA ALA A 319 -4.29 -15.68 7.37
C ALA A 319 -5.17 -14.73 8.18
N LYS A 320 -5.84 -15.27 9.22
CA LYS A 320 -6.90 -14.56 9.95
C LYS A 320 -6.44 -13.34 10.73
N SER A 321 -5.19 -13.33 11.18
CA SER A 321 -4.65 -12.25 12.03
C SER A 321 -3.56 -11.44 11.36
N ALA A 322 -3.25 -11.75 10.09
CA ALA A 322 -2.24 -11.04 9.33
C ALA A 322 -2.81 -9.81 8.63
N THR A 323 -1.94 -8.85 8.39
CA THR A 323 -2.21 -7.69 7.54
C THR A 323 -1.33 -7.81 6.31
N ASP A 324 -1.94 -8.13 5.17
CA ASP A 324 -1.25 -8.18 3.88
C ASP A 324 -1.56 -6.93 3.06
N GLY A 325 -0.55 -6.31 2.47
CA GLY A 325 -0.70 -5.03 1.76
C GLY A 325 0.40 -4.74 0.75
N ALA A 326 0.27 -3.61 0.07
CA ALA A 326 1.17 -3.08 -0.95
C ALA A 326 1.66 -4.16 -1.93
N PRO A 327 0.73 -4.83 -2.65
CA PRO A 327 1.12 -5.85 -3.62
C PRO A 327 1.96 -5.24 -4.75
N ALA A 328 2.89 -6.03 -5.27
CA ALA A 328 3.69 -5.74 -6.46
C ALA A 328 3.90 -7.04 -7.23
N TRP A 329 3.68 -7.01 -8.53
CA TRP A 329 3.82 -8.22 -9.34
C TRP A 329 5.29 -8.50 -9.66
N LYS A 330 5.72 -9.73 -9.37
CA LYS A 330 7.03 -10.24 -9.76
C LYS A 330 7.02 -10.80 -11.18
N ASP A 331 5.96 -11.53 -11.50
CA ASP A 331 5.70 -12.17 -12.79
C ASP A 331 4.18 -12.41 -12.90
N GLU A 332 3.71 -13.07 -13.96
CA GLU A 332 2.27 -13.32 -14.20
C GLU A 332 1.57 -14.19 -13.13
N HIS A 333 2.29 -14.82 -12.23
CA HIS A 333 1.72 -15.77 -11.26
C HIS A 333 2.16 -15.49 -9.83
N THR A 334 3.07 -14.55 -9.62
CA THR A 334 3.65 -14.27 -8.30
C THR A 334 3.48 -12.81 -7.92
N VAL A 335 2.83 -12.59 -6.77
CA VAL A 335 2.68 -11.27 -6.14
C VAL A 335 3.58 -11.21 -4.92
N VAL A 336 4.42 -10.18 -4.84
CA VAL A 336 5.19 -9.80 -3.66
C VAL A 336 4.39 -8.76 -2.87
N PHE A 337 4.34 -8.87 -1.56
CA PHE A 337 3.56 -7.98 -0.70
C PHE A 337 4.27 -7.82 0.65
N HIS A 338 3.93 -6.78 1.42
CA HIS A 338 4.39 -6.70 2.81
C HIS A 338 3.41 -7.40 3.75
N SER A 339 3.90 -7.98 4.83
CA SER A 339 3.04 -8.59 5.84
C SER A 339 3.72 -8.69 7.20
N ASN A 340 2.91 -8.68 8.25
CA ASN A 340 3.30 -8.91 9.63
C ASN A 340 3.28 -10.40 10.04
N ARG A 341 3.08 -11.33 9.10
CA ARG A 341 3.13 -12.79 9.34
C ARG A 341 4.41 -13.22 10.06
N ASN A 342 4.30 -14.22 10.94
CA ASN A 342 5.47 -14.86 11.54
C ASN A 342 6.09 -15.89 10.56
N PRO A 343 7.38 -15.78 10.19
CA PRO A 343 8.09 -16.76 9.36
C PRO A 343 7.99 -18.22 9.82
N THR A 344 7.81 -18.48 11.12
CA THR A 344 7.73 -19.84 11.66
C THR A 344 6.32 -20.43 11.64
N ASP A 345 5.28 -19.58 11.61
CA ASP A 345 3.88 -19.99 11.54
C ASP A 345 3.07 -18.95 10.75
N PRO A 346 3.31 -18.85 9.42
CA PRO A 346 2.82 -17.74 8.61
C PRO A 346 1.30 -17.69 8.45
N GLN A 347 0.60 -18.76 8.79
CA GLN A 347 -0.84 -18.85 8.64
C GLN A 347 -1.61 -18.49 9.91
N ASN A 348 -0.97 -18.62 11.08
CA ASN A 348 -1.67 -18.55 12.36
C ASN A 348 -1.04 -17.56 13.35
N ASP A 349 0.14 -17.03 13.06
CA ASP A 349 0.85 -16.14 13.97
C ASP A 349 1.41 -14.90 13.26
N THR A 350 1.56 -13.83 14.03
CA THR A 350 2.05 -12.53 13.57
C THR A 350 3.11 -11.95 14.48
N LEU A 351 3.86 -11.00 13.95
CA LEU A 351 4.88 -10.25 14.66
C LEU A 351 4.51 -8.76 14.63
N SER A 352 5.16 -7.98 15.49
CA SER A 352 5.04 -6.51 15.47
C SER A 352 5.83 -5.85 14.32
N ARG A 353 6.49 -6.65 13.48
CA ARG A 353 7.39 -6.21 12.41
C ARG A 353 6.89 -6.67 11.06
N TRP A 354 7.16 -5.85 10.06
CA TRP A 354 6.77 -6.11 8.67
C TRP A 354 7.93 -6.66 7.86
N SER A 355 7.64 -7.62 7.00
CA SER A 355 8.59 -8.24 6.09
C SER A 355 7.96 -8.38 4.70
N LEU A 356 8.78 -8.65 3.68
CA LEU A 356 8.27 -8.97 2.36
C LEU A 356 7.98 -10.47 2.24
N TRP A 357 6.88 -10.77 1.59
CA TRP A 357 6.35 -12.10 1.34
C TRP A 357 5.97 -12.22 -0.13
N GLN A 358 5.83 -13.43 -0.62
CA GLN A 358 5.30 -13.71 -1.94
C GLN A 358 4.23 -14.79 -1.88
N VAL A 359 3.25 -14.70 -2.77
CA VAL A 359 2.24 -15.73 -3.04
C VAL A 359 2.27 -16.06 -4.53
N SER A 360 2.27 -17.36 -4.85
CA SER A 360 2.27 -17.85 -6.24
C SER A 360 1.00 -18.65 -6.52
N TYR A 361 0.28 -18.35 -7.60
CA TYR A 361 -1.08 -18.84 -7.82
C TYR A 361 -1.42 -19.27 -9.26
#